data_AF-A0A973AGZ5-F1
#
_entry.id   AF-A0A973AGZ5-F1
#
_cell.length_a   1.000
_cell.length_b   1.000
_cell.length_c   1.000
_cell.angle_alpha   90.00
_cell.angle_beta   90.00
_cell.angle_gamma   90.00
#
_symmetry.space_group_name_H-M   'P 1'
#
loop_
_entity.id
_entity.type
_entity.pdbx_description
1 polymer ?
#
loop_
_entity_poly.entity_id
_entity_poly.type
_entity_poly.pdbx_seq_one_letter_code
_entity_poly.pdbx_strand_id
1 'polypeptide(L)' 'SDEDFVTYILESEGVAAVQGAAFGLSPHFRISYATATDLLEDACQRIQRACAALS' A
#
# COMPACT_ATOMS: atom_id res chain seq x y z
N SER A 1 -2.30 -4.92 11.51
CA SER A 1 -2.24 -6.12 10.66
C SER A 1 -1.92 -5.69 9.23
N ASP A 2 -1.71 -6.63 8.29
CA ASP A 2 -1.58 -6.32 6.86
C ASP A 2 -2.88 -5.73 6.28
N GLU A 3 -4.04 -6.17 6.76
CA GLU A 3 -5.35 -5.56 6.45
C GLU A 3 -5.45 -4.11 6.98
N ASP A 4 -5.05 -3.87 8.23
CA ASP A 4 -5.06 -2.52 8.81
C ASP A 4 -4.14 -1.58 8.03
N PHE A 5 -2.95 -2.07 7.63
CA PHE A 5 -1.99 -1.27 6.88
C PHE A 5 -2.51 -0.91 5.48
N VAL A 6 -3.08 -1.88 4.75
CA VAL A 6 -3.66 -1.63 3.41
C VAL A 6 -4.87 -0.69 3.49
N THR A 7 -5.71 -0.83 4.52
CA THR A 7 -6.82 0.11 4.77
C THR A 7 -6.30 1.50 5.08
N TYR A 8 -5.27 1.62 5.92
CA TYR A 8 -4.66 2.90 6.28
C TYR A 8 -4.12 3.66 5.07
N ILE A 9 -3.32 3.03 4.19
CA ILE A 9 -2.76 3.71 3.01
C ILE A 9 -3.82 4.04 1.96
N LEU A 10 -4.94 3.30 1.94
CA LEU A 10 -6.09 3.60 1.10
C LEU A 10 -6.83 4.85 1.60
N GLU A 11 -7.11 4.93 2.91
CA GLU A 11 -7.87 6.04 3.48
C GLU A 11 -7.05 7.33 3.60
N SER A 12 -5.79 7.23 4.02
CA SER A 12 -4.93 8.40 4.28
C SER A 12 -4.34 8.99 3.00
N GLU A 13 -3.90 8.14 2.09
CA GLU A 13 -3.16 8.56 0.91
C GLU A 13 -3.84 8.13 -0.39
N GLY A 14 -4.94 7.36 -0.38
CA GLY A 14 -5.66 6.97 -1.60
C GLY A 14 -4.99 5.85 -2.42
N VAL A 15 -4.13 5.04 -1.81
CA VAL A 15 -3.42 3.95 -2.50
C VAL A 15 -4.08 2.61 -2.20
N ALA A 16 -4.67 1.98 -3.21
CA ALA A 16 -5.25 0.65 -3.07
C ALA A 16 -4.19 -0.46 -3.25
N ALA A 17 -4.18 -1.43 -2.33
CA ALA A 17 -3.35 -2.63 -2.39
C ALA A 17 -4.14 -3.86 -1.89
N VAL A 18 -3.54 -5.05 -1.92
CA VAL A 18 -4.17 -6.28 -1.41
C VAL A 18 -3.35 -6.84 -0.26
N GLN A 19 -3.98 -7.09 0.87
CA GLN A 19 -3.36 -7.67 2.07
C GLN A 19 -2.84 -9.10 1.82
N GLY A 20 -1.71 -9.44 2.44
CA GLY A 20 -1.03 -10.72 2.27
C GLY A 20 -1.81 -11.91 2.80
N ALA A 21 -2.66 -11.70 3.80
CA ALA A 21 -3.63 -12.68 4.30
C ALA A 21 -4.51 -13.27 3.19
N ALA A 22 -4.87 -12.46 2.17
CA ALA A 22 -5.64 -12.93 1.01
C ALA A 22 -4.88 -13.96 0.14
N PHE A 23 -3.55 -14.03 0.30
CA PHE A 23 -2.66 -14.98 -0.36
C PHE A 23 -2.08 -16.03 0.61
N GLY A 24 -2.55 -16.07 1.86
CA GLY A 24 -2.04 -16.97 2.90
C GLY A 24 -0.63 -16.61 3.41
N LEU A 25 -0.16 -15.37 3.18
CA LEU A 25 1.18 -14.93 3.57
C LEU A 25 1.19 -13.53 4.21
N SER A 26 0.79 -13.46 5.47
CA SER A 26 1.00 -12.27 6.31
C SER A 26 2.45 -12.22 6.85
N PRO A 27 2.99 -11.04 7.18
CA PRO A 27 2.41 -9.70 7.13
C PRO A 27 2.87 -8.90 5.89
N HIS A 28 2.58 -9.40 4.68
CA HIS A 28 2.93 -8.74 3.42
C HIS A 28 1.69 -8.08 2.79
N PHE A 29 1.88 -7.35 1.69
CA PHE A 29 0.80 -6.87 0.83
C PHE A 29 1.30 -6.82 -0.62
N ARG A 30 0.38 -6.76 -1.59
CA ARG A 30 0.68 -6.82 -3.02
C ARG A 30 0.26 -5.54 -3.73
N ILE A 31 1.16 -4.99 -4.54
CA ILE A 31 0.90 -3.90 -5.50
C ILE A 31 0.93 -4.46 -6.92
N SER A 32 -0.02 -4.03 -7.76
CA SER A 32 0.07 -4.23 -9.21
C SER A 32 0.94 -3.13 -9.82
N TYR A 33 2.01 -3.51 -10.51
CA TYR A 33 2.88 -2.58 -11.23
C TYR A 33 2.60 -2.52 -12.74
N ALA A 34 1.52 -3.17 -13.20
CA ALA A 34 1.10 -3.15 -14.60
C ALA A 34 0.34 -1.84 -14.93
N THR A 35 1.01 -0.71 -14.77
CA THR A 35 0.51 0.65 -15.03
C THR A 35 1.68 1.56 -15.45
N ALA A 36 1.43 2.85 -15.70
CA ALA A 36 2.45 3.81 -16.08
C ALA A 36 3.45 4.07 -14.93
N THR A 37 4.72 4.31 -15.27
CA THR A 37 5.81 4.48 -14.30
C THR A 37 5.60 5.70 -13.39
N ASP A 38 5.09 6.80 -13.93
CA ASP A 38 4.78 8.03 -13.19
C ASP A 38 3.71 7.78 -12.11
N LEU A 39 2.69 6.99 -12.40
CA LEU A 39 1.68 6.57 -11.42
C LEU A 39 2.28 5.68 -10.32
N LEU A 40 3.25 4.83 -10.66
CA LEU A 40 3.94 4.00 -9.65
C LEU A 40 4.84 4.84 -8.76
N GLU A 41 5.54 5.83 -9.31
CA GLU A 41 6.35 6.77 -8.56
C GLU A 41 5.49 7.58 -7.57
N ASP A 42 4.34 8.11 -8.02
CA ASP A 42 3.38 8.80 -7.15
C ASP A 42 2.86 7.89 -6.03
N ALA A 43 2.43 6.65 -6.36
CA ALA A 43 1.97 5.68 -5.38
C ALA A 43 3.06 5.35 -4.33
N CYS A 44 4.31 5.19 -4.76
CA CYS A 44 5.45 4.97 -3.87
C CYS A 44 5.70 6.17 -2.93
N GLN A 45 5.62 7.40 -3.43
CA GLN A 45 5.77 8.61 -2.61
C GLN A 45 4.65 8.73 -1.57
N ARG A 46 3.42 8.43 -1.98
CA ARG A 46 2.24 8.38 -1.09
C ARG A 46 2.41 7.36 0.03
N ILE A 47 2.84 6.14 -0.30
CA ILE A 47 3.13 5.11 0.70
C ILE A 47 4.24 5.58 1.67
N GLN A 48 5.30 6.21 1.16
CA GLN A 48 6.37 6.74 2.02
C GLN A 48 5.85 7.81 3.00
N ARG A 49 4.95 8.71 2.56
CA ARG A 49 4.33 9.71 3.44
C ARG A 49 3.46 9.08 4.51
N ALA A 50 2.60 8.11 4.16
CA ALA A 50 1.81 7.35 5.12
C ALA A 50 2.71 6.68 6.17
N CYS A 51 3.77 5.99 5.75
CA CYS A 51 4.70 5.35 6.68
C CYS A 51 5.41 6.36 7.59
N ALA A 52 5.82 7.52 7.07
CA ALA A 52 6.48 8.57 7.86
C ALA A 52 5.55 9.23 8.89
N ALA A 53 4.23 9.13 8.71
CA ALA A 53 3.23 9.63 9.65
C ALA A 53 2.91 8.65 10.78
N LEU A 54 3.38 7.39 10.70
CA LEU A 54 3.24 6.41 11.77
C LEU A 54 4.35 6.63 12.82
N SER A 55 3.94 6.72 14.09
CA SER A 55 4.81 6.95 15.26
C SER A 55 5.14 5.67 16.01
#